data_AF-A0A2U2SMI1-F1
#
_entry.id   AF-A0A2U2SMI1-F1
#
_cell.length_a   1.000
_cell.length_b   1.000
_cell.length_c   1.000
_cell.angle_alpha   90.00
_cell.angle_beta   90.00
_cell.angle_gamma   90.00
#
_symmetry.space_group_name_H-M   'P 1'
#
loop_
_entity.id
_entity.type
_entity.pdbx_description
1 polymer ?
#
loop_
_entity_poly.entity_id
_entity_poly.type
_entity_poly.pdbx_seq_one_letter_code
_entity_poly.pdbx_strand_id
1 'polypeptide(L)'
;MEDQHNHAPADDLRRILEAAQRLGVEMDEEEALQWLTAIAVSRAALGQVVVDSSSGVFGHQASMLDFDPAELAYFRQVGHLVEFADEPPYVETALALSGSAAQSRIQTYPGDLDYFERVNIKAATREEACHILSRLMRDKVLSTMAGETYRLIEVKFGNYPCDVMRDGRLMKKGTPIAWKPEEVRDGKIVAAQPDGTPVTITWEEVAVDPGWCKLDWVVADPVRASVANASNMLDVTWEAPDGTITPLDGYLDPYFQEVYLEAESIPIFSKLVRHMSQDALDHYVAQLEHEVAKYLTKDVNYGKAAKRMYNIFRLTGRYQEAAYLRELFDEPAAMLYQVWALIRTVEEASAPGSTIALDAVIAQTDELILAVTRALEGEKEVEIVRYLLRLRDSVAAYGKRDATAAQVETARQEVINLVNNFFYEKLTAIPAIRAYMEERMQAAQ
;
A
#
# COMPACT_ATOMS: atom_id res chain seq x y z
N MET A 1 -3.07 -9.27 -41.24
CA MET A 1 -1.80 -9.99 -41.48
C MET A 1 -1.22 -10.21 -40.10
N GLU A 2 -1.35 -11.45 -39.63
CA GLU A 2 -0.92 -11.91 -38.32
C GLU A 2 0.61 -11.85 -38.24
N ASP A 3 1.14 -11.02 -37.33
CA ASP A 3 2.50 -11.17 -36.81
C ASP A 3 2.36 -11.67 -35.36
N GLN A 4 2.07 -12.96 -35.24
CA GLN A 4 2.28 -13.68 -33.99
C GLN A 4 3.78 -13.67 -33.72
N HIS A 5 4.22 -12.81 -32.80
CA HIS A 5 5.56 -12.87 -32.21
C HIS A 5 5.66 -14.16 -31.38
N ASN A 6 5.93 -15.27 -32.07
CA ASN A 6 6.26 -16.55 -31.46
C ASN A 6 7.77 -16.57 -31.18
N HIS A 7 8.20 -15.75 -30.23
CA HIS A 7 9.54 -15.88 -29.68
C HIS A 7 9.56 -17.02 -28.67
N ALA A 8 10.60 -17.86 -28.74
CA ALA A 8 10.80 -18.88 -27.73
C ALA A 8 11.05 -18.18 -26.37
N PRO A 9 10.42 -18.61 -25.26
CA PRO A 9 10.57 -17.97 -23.95
C PRO A 9 12.03 -17.76 -23.50
N ALA A 10 12.93 -18.64 -23.94
CA ALA A 10 14.37 -18.55 -23.69
C ALA A 10 15.06 -17.39 -24.44
N ASP A 11 14.64 -17.06 -25.66
CA ASP A 11 15.20 -15.93 -26.43
C ASP A 11 14.69 -14.57 -25.90
N ASP A 12 13.49 -14.54 -25.34
CA ASP A 12 12.95 -13.35 -24.67
C ASP A 12 13.65 -13.08 -23.33
N LEU A 13 13.87 -14.13 -22.53
CA LEU A 13 14.59 -14.02 -21.27
C LEU A 13 16.04 -13.54 -21.49
N ARG A 14 16.76 -14.12 -22.45
CA ARG A 14 18.12 -13.70 -22.77
C ARG A 14 18.18 -12.22 -23.15
N ARG A 15 17.21 -11.73 -23.92
CA ARG A 15 17.13 -10.30 -24.27
C ARG A 15 16.91 -9.40 -23.06
N ILE A 16 16.12 -9.84 -22.08
CA ILE A 16 15.91 -9.08 -20.84
C ILE A 16 17.16 -9.08 -19.98
N LEU A 17 17.83 -10.22 -19.83
CA LEU A 17 19.10 -10.31 -19.09
C LEU A 17 20.17 -9.42 -19.72
N GLU A 18 20.31 -9.45 -21.05
CA GLU A 18 21.23 -8.57 -21.79
C GLU A 18 20.85 -7.09 -21.64
N ALA A 19 19.56 -6.76 -21.64
CA ALA A 19 19.09 -5.39 -21.45
C ALA A 19 19.33 -4.89 -20.02
N ALA A 20 19.05 -5.72 -19.00
CA ALA A 20 19.30 -5.40 -17.61
C ALA A 20 20.79 -5.18 -17.34
N GLN A 21 21.65 -6.08 -17.83
CA GLN A 21 23.10 -5.94 -17.71
C GLN A 21 23.61 -4.64 -18.34
N ARG A 22 23.12 -4.29 -19.54
CA ARG A 22 23.47 -3.02 -20.20
C ARG A 22 23.04 -1.79 -19.41
N LEU A 23 21.97 -1.91 -18.65
CA LEU A 23 21.44 -0.85 -17.81
C LEU A 23 22.08 -0.86 -16.43
N GLY A 24 22.95 -1.81 -16.11
CA GLY A 24 23.48 -1.97 -14.75
C GLY A 24 22.36 -2.26 -13.75
N VAL A 25 21.37 -3.06 -14.15
CA VAL A 25 20.44 -3.72 -13.25
C VAL A 25 20.98 -5.13 -13.01
N GLU A 26 21.32 -5.45 -11.77
CA GLU A 26 21.75 -6.79 -11.38
C GLU A 26 20.53 -7.69 -11.34
N MET A 27 20.56 -8.78 -12.11
CA MET A 27 19.53 -9.82 -12.09
C MET A 27 20.19 -11.15 -11.74
N ASP A 28 19.67 -11.85 -10.73
CA ASP A 28 20.06 -13.25 -10.51
C ASP A 28 19.36 -14.13 -11.55
N GLU A 29 20.14 -14.63 -12.52
CA GLU A 29 19.61 -15.44 -13.62
C GLU A 29 18.93 -16.73 -13.10
N GLU A 30 19.45 -17.34 -12.05
CA GLU A 30 18.88 -18.57 -11.50
C GLU A 30 17.55 -18.28 -10.79
N GLU A 31 17.50 -17.23 -9.98
CA GLU A 31 16.28 -16.82 -9.28
C GLU A 31 15.19 -16.37 -10.26
N ALA A 32 15.55 -15.58 -11.28
CA ALA A 32 14.64 -15.13 -12.32
C ALA A 32 14.06 -16.33 -13.11
N LEU A 33 14.89 -17.33 -13.45
CA LEU A 33 14.44 -18.56 -14.10
C LEU A 33 13.50 -19.39 -13.23
N GLN A 34 13.81 -19.52 -11.94
CA GLN A 34 12.97 -20.23 -10.99
C GLN A 34 11.60 -19.54 -10.86
N TRP A 35 11.58 -18.21 -10.72
CA TRP A 35 10.35 -17.42 -10.64
C TRP A 35 9.52 -17.52 -11.93
N LEU A 36 10.14 -17.38 -13.10
CA LEU A 36 9.46 -17.52 -14.40
C LEU A 36 8.83 -18.90 -14.58
N THR A 37 9.53 -19.95 -14.14
CA THR A 37 9.00 -21.32 -14.16
C THR A 37 7.80 -21.45 -13.22
N ALA A 38 7.91 -20.96 -11.99
CA ALA A 38 6.87 -21.05 -10.99
C ALA A 38 5.60 -20.28 -11.40
N ILE A 39 5.75 -19.07 -11.95
CA ILE A 39 4.60 -18.25 -12.37
C ILE A 39 3.93 -18.79 -13.64
N ALA A 40 4.70 -19.37 -14.57
CA ALA A 40 4.15 -20.05 -15.74
C ALA A 40 3.33 -21.30 -15.34
N VAL A 41 3.80 -22.08 -14.36
CA VAL A 41 3.04 -23.20 -13.78
C VAL A 41 1.76 -22.70 -13.09
N SER A 42 1.84 -21.57 -12.38
CA SER A 42 0.70 -20.96 -11.70
C SER A 42 -0.46 -20.61 -12.63
N ARG A 43 -0.15 -20.20 -13.88
CA ARG A 43 -1.16 -19.94 -14.92
C ARG A 43 -1.95 -21.18 -15.33
N ALA A 44 -1.30 -22.35 -15.35
CA ALA A 44 -2.00 -23.60 -15.69
C ALA A 44 -3.03 -24.01 -14.61
N ALA A 45 -2.92 -23.42 -13.41
CA ALA A 45 -3.77 -23.64 -12.25
C ALA A 45 -4.62 -22.41 -11.88
N LEU A 46 -4.96 -21.54 -12.85
CA LEU A 46 -5.75 -20.31 -12.67
C LEU A 46 -6.90 -20.49 -11.65
N GLY A 47 -6.85 -19.68 -10.58
CA GLY A 47 -7.84 -19.66 -9.50
C GLY A 47 -7.47 -20.44 -8.23
N GLN A 48 -6.28 -21.05 -8.15
CA GLN A 48 -5.87 -21.77 -6.94
C GLN A 48 -5.30 -20.83 -5.88
N VAL A 49 -6.03 -20.75 -4.77
CA VAL A 49 -5.52 -20.26 -3.49
C VAL A 49 -4.62 -21.34 -2.92
N VAL A 50 -3.39 -20.95 -2.57
CA VAL A 50 -2.39 -21.85 -2.01
C VAL A 50 -2.29 -21.58 -0.52
N VAL A 51 -2.25 -22.65 0.26
CA VAL A 51 -2.03 -22.61 1.71
C VAL A 51 -0.61 -23.11 1.98
N ASP A 52 0.20 -22.30 2.65
CA ASP A 52 1.47 -22.76 3.17
C ASP A 52 1.25 -23.49 4.50
N SER A 53 1.32 -24.82 4.45
CA SER A 53 1.06 -25.66 5.63
C SER A 53 2.03 -25.45 6.79
N SER A 54 3.21 -24.86 6.55
CA SER A 54 4.23 -24.67 7.58
C SER A 54 3.98 -23.42 8.43
N SER A 55 3.51 -22.35 7.80
CA SER A 55 3.31 -21.04 8.40
C SER A 55 1.83 -20.72 8.65
N GLY A 56 0.91 -21.41 7.99
CA GLY A 56 -0.54 -21.19 8.07
C GLY A 56 -1.05 -20.04 7.21
N VAL A 57 -0.18 -19.33 6.49
CA VAL A 57 -0.61 -18.25 5.60
C VAL A 57 -1.17 -18.80 4.29
N PHE A 58 -2.04 -18.05 3.64
CA PHE A 58 -2.58 -18.44 2.34
C PHE A 58 -2.87 -17.24 1.45
N GLY A 59 -2.97 -17.46 0.14
CA GLY A 59 -3.28 -16.39 -0.79
C GLY A 59 -3.33 -16.87 -2.23
N HIS A 60 -3.53 -15.93 -3.15
CA HIS A 60 -3.41 -16.22 -4.57
C HIS A 60 -1.98 -16.70 -4.88
N GLN A 61 -1.83 -17.72 -5.72
CA GLN A 61 -0.53 -18.34 -5.99
C GLN A 61 0.56 -17.35 -6.41
N ALA A 62 0.23 -16.38 -7.26
CA ALA A 62 1.19 -15.34 -7.66
C ALA A 62 1.64 -14.45 -6.49
N SER A 63 0.76 -14.15 -5.52
CA SER A 63 1.15 -13.41 -4.31
C SER A 63 2.07 -14.24 -3.42
N MET A 64 1.77 -15.53 -3.29
CA MET A 64 2.58 -16.46 -2.49
C MET A 64 4.01 -16.64 -3.04
N LEU A 65 4.23 -16.48 -4.34
CA LEU A 65 5.57 -16.50 -4.93
C LEU A 65 6.42 -15.28 -4.55
N ASP A 66 5.77 -14.15 -4.28
CA ASP A 66 6.40 -12.86 -3.98
C ASP A 66 6.51 -12.61 -2.46
N PHE A 67 6.02 -13.55 -1.63
CA PHE A 67 6.02 -13.44 -0.17
C PHE A 67 7.18 -14.23 0.46
N ASP A 68 7.94 -13.56 1.32
CA ASP A 68 8.91 -14.17 2.21
C ASP A 68 8.36 -14.26 3.65
N PRO A 69 8.23 -15.47 4.24
CA PRO A 69 7.75 -15.63 5.61
C PRO A 69 8.78 -15.25 6.69
N ALA A 70 10.01 -14.86 6.35
CA ALA A 70 11.05 -14.51 7.34
C ALA A 70 10.57 -13.46 8.36
N GLU A 71 9.77 -12.48 7.91
CA GLU A 71 9.24 -11.40 8.74
C GLU A 71 7.81 -11.66 9.25
N LEU A 72 7.25 -12.84 9.02
CA LEU A 72 5.85 -13.17 9.34
C LEU A 72 5.51 -12.98 10.83
N ALA A 73 6.43 -13.31 11.74
CA ALA A 73 6.20 -13.12 13.16
C ALA A 73 5.99 -11.64 13.52
N TYR A 74 6.75 -10.75 12.87
CA TYR A 74 6.60 -9.31 13.04
C TYR A 74 5.32 -8.79 12.40
N PHE A 75 4.99 -9.26 11.19
CA PHE A 75 3.71 -8.94 10.57
C PHE A 75 2.51 -9.37 11.42
N ARG A 76 2.54 -10.55 12.04
CA ARG A 76 1.47 -10.95 12.98
C ARG A 76 1.42 -10.08 14.23
N GLN A 77 2.58 -9.72 14.78
CA GLN A 77 2.65 -8.84 15.95
C GLN A 77 2.01 -7.48 15.68
N VAL A 78 2.30 -6.85 14.53
CA VAL A 78 1.65 -5.60 14.12
C VAL A 78 0.20 -5.85 13.69
N GLY A 79 -0.09 -7.01 13.10
CA GLY A 79 -1.45 -7.50 12.81
C GLY A 79 -2.38 -7.38 14.01
N HIS A 80 -1.96 -7.83 15.19
CA HIS A 80 -2.73 -7.70 16.43
C HIS A 80 -3.08 -6.25 16.82
N LEU A 81 -2.24 -5.28 16.45
CA LEU A 81 -2.55 -3.87 16.65
C LEU A 81 -3.62 -3.41 15.67
N VAL A 82 -3.61 -3.85 14.42
CA VAL A 82 -4.43 -3.25 13.35
C VAL A 82 -5.72 -4.02 13.07
N GLU A 83 -5.79 -5.32 13.38
CA GLU A 83 -6.90 -6.22 13.04
C GLU A 83 -8.20 -5.91 13.77
N PHE A 84 -9.33 -6.24 13.17
CA PHE A 84 -10.62 -6.28 13.83
C PHE A 84 -10.88 -7.68 14.36
N ALA A 85 -11.43 -7.77 15.57
CA ALA A 85 -11.79 -9.05 16.17
C ALA A 85 -13.11 -9.55 15.59
N ASP A 86 -13.21 -10.88 15.44
CA ASP A 86 -14.49 -11.55 15.29
C ASP A 86 -15.42 -11.21 16.47
N GLU A 87 -16.71 -10.98 16.19
CA GLU A 87 -17.76 -10.87 17.20
C GLU A 87 -18.90 -11.84 16.86
N PRO A 88 -18.75 -13.15 17.13
CA PRO A 88 -19.76 -14.13 16.75
C PRO A 88 -21.10 -13.90 17.46
N PRO A 89 -22.24 -14.11 16.76
CA PRO A 89 -22.35 -14.54 15.36
C PRO A 89 -22.32 -13.40 14.34
N TYR A 90 -22.10 -12.14 14.74
CA TYR A 90 -22.41 -10.94 13.96
C TYR A 90 -21.29 -10.45 13.06
N VAL A 91 -20.02 -10.60 13.48
CA VAL A 91 -18.87 -10.08 12.74
C VAL A 91 -17.87 -11.21 12.52
N GLU A 92 -17.45 -11.38 11.28
CA GLU A 92 -16.38 -12.29 10.88
C GLU A 92 -15.30 -11.49 10.16
N THR A 93 -14.02 -11.74 10.47
CA THR A 93 -12.89 -11.02 9.90
C THR A 93 -11.83 -11.92 9.28
N ALA A 94 -11.04 -11.36 8.36
CA ALA A 94 -9.89 -12.04 7.77
C ALA A 94 -8.81 -11.03 7.43
N LEU A 95 -7.76 -10.99 8.26
CA LEU A 95 -6.62 -10.11 8.06
C LEU A 95 -5.63 -10.70 7.04
N ALA A 96 -5.20 -9.86 6.12
CA ALA A 96 -4.17 -10.15 5.14
C ALA A 96 -3.14 -9.02 5.08
N LEU A 97 -1.93 -9.36 4.68
CA LEU A 97 -1.00 -8.39 4.12
C LEU A 97 -1.43 -8.07 2.70
N SER A 98 -1.18 -6.83 2.28
CA SER A 98 -1.41 -6.36 0.92
C SER A 98 -0.25 -5.48 0.45
N GLY A 99 -0.35 -4.99 -0.78
CA GLY A 99 0.58 -4.00 -1.33
C GLY A 99 2.04 -4.38 -1.16
N SER A 100 2.81 -3.50 -0.53
CA SER A 100 4.25 -3.70 -0.36
C SER A 100 4.61 -4.82 0.61
N ALA A 101 3.83 -5.00 1.68
CA ALA A 101 4.07 -6.02 2.70
C ALA A 101 3.81 -7.46 2.19
N ALA A 102 2.85 -7.62 1.28
CA ALA A 102 2.57 -8.91 0.63
C ALA A 102 3.56 -9.29 -0.49
N GLN A 103 4.42 -8.37 -0.90
CA GLN A 103 5.39 -8.53 -2.00
C GLN A 103 6.83 -8.36 -1.49
N SER A 104 7.12 -8.91 -0.31
CA SER A 104 8.38 -8.71 0.42
C SER A 104 9.63 -9.19 -0.33
N ARG A 105 9.51 -10.11 -1.30
CA ARG A 105 10.61 -10.55 -2.18
C ARG A 105 10.94 -9.60 -3.33
N ILE A 106 10.11 -8.59 -3.53
CA ILE A 106 10.25 -7.57 -4.57
C ILE A 106 10.46 -6.20 -3.93
N GLN A 107 9.97 -6.06 -2.70
CA GLN A 107 10.10 -4.87 -1.90
C GLN A 107 10.86 -5.27 -0.65
N THR A 108 12.12 -5.67 -0.85
CA THR A 108 13.08 -6.11 0.19
C THR A 108 13.18 -5.13 1.36
N TYR A 109 12.80 -3.88 1.14
CA TYR A 109 12.65 -2.85 2.16
C TYR A 109 11.23 -2.25 2.05
N PRO A 110 10.22 -2.80 2.72
CA PRO A 110 8.87 -2.25 2.64
C PRO A 110 8.85 -0.87 3.32
N GLY A 111 8.29 0.13 2.62
CA GLY A 111 8.16 1.49 3.16
C GLY A 111 7.02 1.64 4.16
N ASP A 112 5.99 0.78 4.04
CA ASP A 112 4.78 0.76 4.86
C ASP A 112 4.40 -0.71 5.14
N LEU A 113 3.68 -0.95 6.24
CA LEU A 113 3.05 -2.22 6.60
C LEU A 113 1.58 -2.15 6.18
N ASP A 114 1.32 -2.54 4.93
CA ASP A 114 -0.02 -2.49 4.34
C ASP A 114 -0.80 -3.76 4.69
N TYR A 115 -1.90 -3.59 5.42
CA TYR A 115 -2.89 -4.63 5.70
C TYR A 115 -4.17 -4.37 4.92
N PHE A 116 -4.85 -5.47 4.64
CA PHE A 116 -6.17 -5.54 4.08
C PHE A 116 -6.99 -6.47 4.96
N GLU A 117 -8.22 -6.11 5.29
CA GLU A 117 -9.06 -6.94 6.12
C GLU A 117 -10.46 -7.04 5.56
N ARG A 118 -10.90 -8.29 5.34
CA ARG A 118 -12.30 -8.55 5.03
C ARG A 118 -13.09 -8.48 6.32
N VAL A 119 -14.14 -7.68 6.36
CA VAL A 119 -15.03 -7.56 7.53
C VAL A 119 -16.45 -7.84 7.07
N ASN A 120 -16.95 -9.03 7.37
CA ASN A 120 -18.31 -9.42 7.03
C ASN A 120 -19.25 -9.25 8.23
N ILE A 121 -20.27 -8.40 8.07
CA ILE A 121 -21.23 -8.06 9.11
C ILE A 121 -22.59 -8.68 8.80
N LYS A 122 -23.05 -9.57 9.66
CA LYS A 122 -24.38 -10.17 9.61
C LYS A 122 -25.37 -9.31 10.39
N ALA A 123 -26.36 -8.77 9.70
CA ALA A 123 -27.37 -7.90 10.30
C ALA A 123 -28.71 -8.01 9.57
N ALA A 124 -29.80 -7.62 10.23
CA ALA A 124 -31.14 -7.70 9.63
C ALA A 124 -31.31 -6.70 8.48
N THR A 125 -30.66 -5.54 8.56
CA THR A 125 -30.69 -4.51 7.52
C THR A 125 -29.29 -3.93 7.27
N ARG A 126 -29.12 -3.27 6.11
CA ARG A 126 -27.88 -2.56 5.77
C ARG A 126 -27.57 -1.46 6.79
N GLU A 127 -28.59 -0.74 7.25
CA GLU A 127 -28.44 0.33 8.23
C GLU A 127 -27.90 -0.20 9.56
N GLU A 128 -28.39 -1.36 10.01
CA GLU A 128 -27.86 -2.03 11.19
C GLU A 128 -26.40 -2.46 10.99
N ALA A 129 -26.04 -3.00 9.81
CA ALA A 129 -24.65 -3.33 9.50
C ALA A 129 -23.74 -2.09 9.52
N CYS A 130 -24.19 -0.96 8.95
CA CYS A 130 -23.48 0.32 9.01
C CYS A 130 -23.30 0.82 10.45
N HIS A 131 -24.30 0.65 11.32
CA HIS A 131 -24.17 0.99 12.73
C HIS A 131 -23.18 0.09 13.48
N ILE A 132 -23.17 -1.21 13.18
CA ILE A 132 -22.17 -2.15 13.72
C ILE A 132 -20.77 -1.72 13.28
N LEU A 133 -20.55 -1.45 11.99
CA LEU A 133 -19.27 -0.96 11.46
C LEU A 133 -18.82 0.34 12.16
N SER A 134 -19.73 1.31 12.26
CA SER A 134 -19.47 2.59 12.92
C SER A 134 -19.01 2.43 14.36
N ARG A 135 -19.61 1.51 15.12
CA ARG A 135 -19.17 1.14 16.46
C ARG A 135 -17.79 0.49 16.44
N LEU A 136 -17.60 -0.56 15.63
CA LEU A 136 -16.34 -1.30 15.54
C LEU A 136 -15.17 -0.35 15.26
N MET A 137 -15.30 0.51 14.25
CA MET A 137 -14.26 1.46 13.88
C MET A 137 -13.96 2.46 14.99
N ARG A 138 -15.00 3.00 15.65
CA ARG A 138 -14.80 3.93 16.76
C ARG A 138 -14.14 3.26 17.96
N ASP A 139 -14.58 2.05 18.32
CA ASP A 139 -14.00 1.27 19.42
C ASP A 139 -12.53 0.92 19.13
N LYS A 140 -12.21 0.54 17.89
CA LYS A 140 -10.83 0.30 17.44
C LYS A 140 -9.97 1.54 17.62
N VAL A 141 -10.45 2.69 17.15
CA VAL A 141 -9.74 3.97 17.28
C VAL A 141 -9.49 4.32 18.74
N LEU A 142 -10.52 4.25 19.58
CA LEU A 142 -10.42 4.62 20.99
C LEU A 142 -9.47 3.71 21.78
N SER A 143 -9.42 2.43 21.44
CA SER A 143 -8.54 1.44 22.08
C SER A 143 -7.10 1.45 21.57
N THR A 144 -6.86 1.91 20.34
CA THR A 144 -5.54 1.87 19.67
C THR A 144 -4.99 3.24 19.27
N MET A 145 -5.52 4.30 19.87
CA MET A 145 -5.16 5.68 19.56
C MET A 145 -3.68 6.00 19.79
N ALA A 146 -3.11 5.50 20.88
CA ALA A 146 -1.69 5.59 21.20
C ALA A 146 -1.30 4.50 22.19
N GLY A 147 -0.08 4.00 22.06
CA GLY A 147 0.57 3.07 22.98
C GLY A 147 2.07 3.38 23.09
N GLU A 148 2.82 2.50 23.73
CA GLU A 148 4.28 2.66 23.88
C GLU A 148 5.00 2.69 22.52
N THR A 149 4.54 1.87 21.58
CA THR A 149 5.20 1.65 20.29
C THR A 149 4.31 2.00 19.10
N TYR A 150 3.19 2.69 19.29
CA TYR A 150 2.30 3.04 18.18
C TYR A 150 1.48 4.29 18.47
N ARG A 151 1.03 4.94 17.39
CA ARG A 151 0.10 6.08 17.43
C ARG A 151 -0.76 6.08 16.18
N LEU A 152 -2.06 6.28 16.36
CA LEU A 152 -3.00 6.46 15.25
C LEU A 152 -2.78 7.83 14.59
N ILE A 153 -2.72 7.85 13.26
CA ILE A 153 -2.53 9.03 12.42
C ILE A 153 -3.88 9.54 11.91
N GLU A 154 -4.61 8.68 11.19
CA GLU A 154 -5.88 9.05 10.56
C GLU A 154 -6.83 7.86 10.37
N VAL A 155 -8.10 8.19 10.15
CA VAL A 155 -9.17 7.22 9.86
C VAL A 155 -9.98 7.72 8.67
N LYS A 156 -10.16 6.90 7.64
CA LYS A 156 -11.13 7.14 6.57
C LYS A 156 -12.44 6.45 6.93
N PHE A 157 -13.52 7.24 7.03
CA PHE A 157 -14.86 6.73 7.30
C PHE A 157 -15.92 7.77 6.95
N GLY A 158 -16.93 7.37 6.20
CA GLY A 158 -18.03 8.24 5.79
C GLY A 158 -17.66 9.21 4.68
N ASN A 159 -18.69 9.81 4.07
CA ASN A 159 -18.55 10.85 3.04
C ASN A 159 -19.10 12.20 3.53
N TYR A 160 -18.53 13.30 3.03
CA TYR A 160 -19.03 14.64 3.38
C TYR A 160 -20.50 14.82 2.93
N PRO A 161 -21.44 15.18 3.82
CA PRO A 161 -22.86 15.32 3.48
C PRO A 161 -23.15 16.60 2.67
N CYS A 162 -22.25 17.58 2.73
CA CYS A 162 -22.31 18.86 2.02
C CYS A 162 -20.88 19.37 1.73
N ASP A 163 -20.78 20.40 0.88
CA ASP A 163 -19.49 21.08 0.65
C ASP A 163 -19.06 21.81 1.92
N VAL A 164 -17.81 21.63 2.33
CA VAL A 164 -17.23 22.29 3.51
C VAL A 164 -15.82 22.80 3.26
N MET A 165 -15.47 23.90 3.91
CA MET A 165 -14.12 24.41 4.04
C MET A 165 -13.47 23.81 5.29
N ARG A 166 -12.40 23.04 5.09
CA ARG A 166 -11.61 22.41 6.16
C ARG A 166 -10.13 22.66 5.91
N ASP A 167 -9.43 23.17 6.93
CA ASP A 167 -7.99 23.52 6.86
C ASP A 167 -7.64 24.36 5.62
N GLY A 168 -8.52 25.31 5.26
CA GLY A 168 -8.37 26.20 4.10
C GLY A 168 -8.63 25.57 2.74
N ARG A 169 -9.09 24.31 2.69
CA ARG A 169 -9.41 23.57 1.46
C ARG A 169 -10.89 23.26 1.35
N LEU A 170 -11.41 23.30 0.12
CA LEU A 170 -12.78 22.89 -0.19
C LEU A 170 -12.86 21.36 -0.27
N MET A 171 -13.62 20.77 0.64
CA MET A 171 -14.03 19.37 0.59
C MET A 171 -15.42 19.32 -0.03
N LYS A 172 -15.58 18.53 -1.09
CA LYS A 172 -16.85 18.44 -1.82
C LYS A 172 -17.76 17.40 -1.18
N LYS A 173 -19.06 17.61 -1.30
CA LYS A 173 -20.06 16.58 -0.97
C LYS A 173 -19.73 15.26 -1.65
N GLY A 174 -19.85 14.16 -0.91
CA GLY A 174 -19.62 12.80 -1.41
C GLY A 174 -18.16 12.37 -1.45
N THR A 175 -17.20 13.24 -1.11
CA THR A 175 -15.80 12.80 -0.97
C THR A 175 -15.58 12.14 0.38
N PRO A 176 -14.71 11.12 0.49
CA PRO A 176 -14.39 10.47 1.75
C PRO A 176 -13.85 11.44 2.81
N ILE A 177 -14.25 11.23 4.06
CA ILE A 177 -13.78 12.01 5.21
C ILE A 177 -12.56 11.34 5.82
N ALA A 178 -11.50 12.14 6.03
CA ALA A 178 -10.34 11.76 6.83
C ALA A 178 -10.49 12.35 8.24
N TRP A 179 -10.74 11.51 9.24
CA TRP A 179 -10.88 11.90 10.64
C TRP A 179 -9.52 11.86 11.34
N LYS A 180 -9.24 12.88 12.15
CA LYS A 180 -8.16 12.87 13.13
C LYS A 180 -8.60 12.07 14.37
N PRO A 181 -7.67 11.44 15.11
CA PRO A 181 -8.03 10.65 16.29
C PRO A 181 -8.90 11.37 17.32
N GLU A 182 -8.62 12.66 17.56
CA GLU A 182 -9.42 13.51 18.45
C GLU A 182 -10.84 13.79 17.92
N GLU A 183 -11.02 13.91 16.60
CA GLU A 183 -12.33 14.12 16.00
C GLU A 183 -13.21 12.86 16.12
N VAL A 184 -12.60 11.67 15.99
CA VAL A 184 -13.29 10.38 16.23
C VAL A 184 -13.68 10.25 17.71
N ARG A 185 -12.77 10.64 18.62
CA ARG A 185 -13.05 10.63 20.06
C ARG A 185 -14.23 11.54 20.40
N ASP A 186 -14.21 12.76 19.87
CA ASP A 186 -15.27 13.75 20.08
C ASP A 186 -16.56 13.43 19.29
N GLY A 187 -16.48 12.51 18.33
CA GLY A 187 -17.58 12.05 17.49
C GLY A 187 -18.05 13.09 16.47
N LYS A 188 -17.25 14.11 16.17
CA LYS A 188 -17.65 15.20 15.28
C LYS A 188 -16.49 15.98 14.67
N ILE A 189 -16.77 16.58 13.51
CA ILE A 189 -15.95 17.60 12.86
C ILE A 189 -16.71 18.92 12.90
N VAL A 190 -16.01 20.00 13.30
CA VAL A 190 -16.53 21.37 13.21
C VAL A 190 -15.87 22.05 12.02
N ALA A 191 -16.67 22.47 11.04
CA ALA A 191 -16.22 23.14 9.82
C ALA A 191 -17.14 24.32 9.48
N ALA A 192 -16.92 24.93 8.32
CA ALA A 192 -17.83 25.92 7.74
C ALA A 192 -18.15 25.54 6.30
N GLN A 193 -19.34 25.89 5.82
CA GLN A 193 -19.66 25.84 4.40
C GLN A 193 -18.87 26.93 3.64
N PRO A 194 -18.81 26.88 2.29
CA PRO A 194 -18.09 27.88 1.49
C PRO A 194 -18.57 29.32 1.70
N ASP A 195 -19.80 29.53 2.17
CA ASP A 195 -20.37 30.84 2.50
C ASP A 195 -20.02 31.32 3.93
N GLY A 196 -19.27 30.53 4.69
CA GLY A 196 -18.89 30.81 6.07
C GLY A 196 -19.88 30.31 7.12
N THR A 197 -21.00 29.68 6.72
CA THR A 197 -21.98 29.11 7.66
C THR A 197 -21.36 27.96 8.45
N PRO A 198 -21.33 28.00 9.79
CA PRO A 198 -20.80 26.90 10.59
C PRO A 198 -21.59 25.61 10.38
N VAL A 199 -20.90 24.47 10.32
CA VAL A 199 -21.50 23.14 10.22
C VAL A 199 -20.78 22.18 11.16
N THR A 200 -21.55 21.28 11.78
CA THR A 200 -21.02 20.16 12.56
C THR A 200 -21.43 18.88 11.87
N ILE A 201 -20.45 18.08 11.48
CA ILE A 201 -20.65 16.75 10.88
C ILE A 201 -20.39 15.73 11.98
N THR A 202 -21.34 14.84 12.23
CA THR A 202 -21.19 13.84 13.32
C THR A 202 -20.76 12.48 12.76
N TRP A 203 -20.08 11.69 13.58
CA TRP A 203 -19.65 10.32 13.23
C TRP A 203 -20.87 9.45 12.88
N GLU A 204 -21.94 9.59 13.65
CA GLU A 204 -23.17 8.81 13.48
C GLU A 204 -23.95 9.22 12.23
N GLU A 205 -23.92 10.50 11.84
CA GLU A 205 -24.58 10.99 10.61
C GLU A 205 -23.96 10.38 9.36
N VAL A 206 -22.64 10.29 9.29
CA VAL A 206 -21.95 9.80 8.09
C VAL A 206 -21.87 8.28 8.02
N ALA A 207 -22.15 7.58 9.13
CA ALA A 207 -22.07 6.13 9.22
C ALA A 207 -22.99 5.38 8.24
N VAL A 208 -24.10 5.98 7.82
CA VAL A 208 -25.06 5.36 6.89
C VAL A 208 -24.49 5.14 5.49
N ASP A 209 -23.47 5.92 5.13
CA ASP A 209 -22.71 5.84 3.89
C ASP A 209 -21.21 5.77 4.22
N PRO A 210 -20.73 4.61 4.73
CA PRO A 210 -19.41 4.50 5.31
C PRO A 210 -18.29 4.69 4.27
N GLY A 211 -18.58 4.48 2.99
CA GLY A 211 -17.63 4.66 1.90
C GLY A 211 -16.31 3.91 2.15
N TRP A 212 -15.20 4.53 1.75
CA TRP A 212 -13.88 3.96 1.91
C TRP A 212 -13.44 3.93 3.38
N CYS A 213 -13.22 2.73 3.90
CA CYS A 213 -12.85 2.48 5.30
C CYS A 213 -11.37 2.11 5.43
N LYS A 214 -10.62 2.91 6.18
CA LYS A 214 -9.17 2.68 6.39
C LYS A 214 -8.70 3.29 7.70
N LEU A 215 -7.76 2.63 8.37
CA LEU A 215 -7.06 3.19 9.53
C LEU A 215 -5.55 3.20 9.27
N ASP A 216 -4.89 4.28 9.70
CA ASP A 216 -3.44 4.46 9.54
C ASP A 216 -2.80 4.76 10.89
N TRP A 217 -1.77 4.00 11.25
CA TRP A 217 -0.91 4.20 12.42
C TRP A 217 0.52 4.44 11.98
N VAL A 218 1.29 5.08 12.86
CA VAL A 218 2.74 4.91 12.89
C VAL A 218 3.06 3.90 13.99
N VAL A 219 3.93 2.93 13.68
CA VAL A 219 4.42 1.92 14.62
C VAL A 219 5.94 2.00 14.73
N ALA A 220 6.45 1.67 15.90
CA ALA A 220 7.87 1.60 16.21
C ALA A 220 8.24 0.17 16.63
N ASP A 221 9.35 -0.30 16.10
CA ASP A 221 10.00 -1.52 16.55
C ASP A 221 11.28 -1.15 17.31
N PRO A 222 11.28 -1.25 18.65
CA PRO A 222 12.45 -0.91 19.45
C PRO A 222 13.59 -1.93 19.30
N VAL A 223 13.32 -3.16 18.88
CA VAL A 223 14.34 -4.20 18.67
C VAL A 223 15.11 -3.92 17.39
N ARG A 224 14.40 -3.55 16.33
CA ARG A 224 14.98 -3.18 15.03
C ARG A 224 15.41 -1.71 14.94
N ALA A 225 15.08 -0.91 15.96
CA ALA A 225 15.28 0.53 15.98
C ALA A 225 14.70 1.23 14.73
N SER A 226 13.48 0.83 14.35
CA SER A 226 12.80 1.30 13.14
C SER A 226 11.38 1.77 13.44
N VAL A 227 10.85 2.59 12.55
CA VAL A 227 9.47 3.02 12.47
C VAL A 227 8.89 2.69 11.09
N ALA A 228 7.59 2.46 11.04
CA ALA A 228 6.86 2.25 9.80
C ALA A 228 5.43 2.82 9.92
N ASN A 229 4.83 3.22 8.81
CA ASN A 229 3.37 3.36 8.81
C ASN A 229 2.77 1.96 8.75
N ALA A 230 1.76 1.69 9.56
CA ALA A 230 0.93 0.51 9.44
C ALA A 230 -0.47 0.94 9.05
N SER A 231 -1.02 0.37 7.99
CA SER A 231 -2.35 0.73 7.51
C SER A 231 -3.24 -0.49 7.41
N ASN A 232 -4.53 -0.35 7.70
CA ASN A 232 -5.51 -1.42 7.51
C ASN A 232 -6.67 -0.90 6.68
N MET A 233 -6.78 -1.39 5.45
CA MET A 233 -7.88 -1.12 4.54
C MET A 233 -8.97 -2.17 4.74
N LEU A 234 -10.21 -1.74 4.98
CA LEU A 234 -11.32 -2.65 5.25
C LEU A 234 -12.20 -2.84 4.02
N ASP A 235 -12.32 -4.08 3.56
CA ASP A 235 -13.31 -4.51 2.57
C ASP A 235 -14.53 -5.03 3.33
N VAL A 236 -15.49 -4.12 3.56
CA VAL A 236 -16.63 -4.36 4.45
C VAL A 236 -17.85 -4.82 3.67
N THR A 237 -18.40 -5.97 4.05
CA THR A 237 -19.63 -6.50 3.48
C THR A 237 -20.75 -6.63 4.50
N TRP A 238 -21.98 -6.40 4.06
CA TRP A 238 -23.19 -6.76 4.79
C TRP A 238 -23.75 -8.08 4.27
N GLU A 239 -23.96 -9.04 5.17
CA GLU A 239 -24.67 -10.28 4.93
C GLU A 239 -26.10 -10.17 5.49
N ALA A 240 -27.08 -10.19 4.59
CA ALA A 240 -28.49 -10.15 4.92
C ALA A 240 -28.99 -11.49 5.48
N PRO A 241 -30.17 -11.55 6.14
CA PRO A 241 -30.71 -12.80 6.71
C PRO A 241 -30.96 -13.92 5.69
N ASP A 242 -31.06 -13.60 4.39
CA ASP A 242 -31.19 -14.57 3.31
C ASP A 242 -29.84 -15.09 2.78
N GLY A 243 -28.72 -14.62 3.35
CA GLY A 243 -27.35 -14.96 2.96
C GLY A 243 -26.78 -14.11 1.84
N THR A 244 -27.51 -13.11 1.33
CA THR A 244 -27.01 -12.17 0.32
C THR A 244 -25.89 -11.31 0.91
N ILE A 245 -24.74 -11.25 0.24
CA ILE A 245 -23.58 -10.45 0.64
C ILE A 245 -23.47 -9.24 -0.29
N THR A 246 -23.41 -8.04 0.30
CA THR A 246 -23.32 -6.76 -0.40
C THR A 246 -22.18 -5.90 0.17
N PRO A 247 -21.21 -5.45 -0.63
CA PRO A 247 -20.20 -4.49 -0.19
C PRO A 247 -20.83 -3.17 0.26
N LEU A 248 -20.36 -2.62 1.39
CA LEU A 248 -20.94 -1.39 1.95
C LEU A 248 -20.50 -0.12 1.22
N ASP A 249 -19.34 -0.17 0.55
CA ASP A 249 -18.79 0.89 -0.30
C ASP A 249 -19.15 0.73 -1.80
N GLY A 250 -19.81 -0.38 -2.15
CA GLY A 250 -20.25 -0.70 -3.50
C GLY A 250 -19.26 -1.50 -4.35
N TYR A 251 -18.11 -1.93 -3.79
CA TYR A 251 -17.12 -2.73 -4.51
C TYR A 251 -16.55 -3.84 -3.63
N LEU A 252 -16.44 -5.07 -4.15
CA LEU A 252 -15.76 -6.16 -3.44
C LEU A 252 -14.33 -6.27 -3.97
N ASP A 253 -13.35 -6.04 -3.11
CA ASP A 253 -11.96 -6.00 -3.54
C ASP A 253 -11.41 -7.38 -3.92
N PRO A 254 -10.66 -7.48 -5.03
CA PRO A 254 -10.11 -8.74 -5.49
C PRO A 254 -8.84 -9.12 -4.73
N TYR A 255 -8.69 -10.42 -4.44
CA TYR A 255 -7.63 -10.97 -3.59
C TYR A 255 -6.28 -11.24 -4.28
N PHE A 256 -6.06 -10.71 -5.50
CA PHE A 256 -4.90 -11.07 -6.32
C PHE A 256 -3.55 -10.56 -5.80
N GLN A 257 -3.53 -9.75 -4.74
CA GLN A 257 -2.33 -9.21 -4.10
C GLN A 257 -2.26 -9.49 -2.59
N GLU A 258 -3.20 -10.27 -2.05
CA GLU A 258 -3.32 -10.49 -0.60
C GLU A 258 -2.60 -11.77 -0.16
N VAL A 259 -2.02 -11.72 1.04
CA VAL A 259 -1.49 -12.87 1.79
C VAL A 259 -2.16 -12.88 3.16
N TYR A 260 -3.13 -13.77 3.34
CA TYR A 260 -3.88 -13.95 4.58
C TYR A 260 -3.02 -14.59 5.65
N LEU A 261 -3.11 -14.06 6.87
CA LEU A 261 -2.18 -14.42 7.94
C LEU A 261 -2.56 -15.68 8.70
N GLU A 262 -3.86 -16.04 8.76
CA GLU A 262 -4.35 -17.17 9.55
C GLU A 262 -5.26 -18.09 8.73
N ALA A 263 -4.93 -19.38 8.67
CA ALA A 263 -5.69 -20.38 7.91
C ALA A 263 -7.13 -20.54 8.42
N GLU A 264 -7.38 -20.19 9.69
CA GLU A 264 -8.70 -20.16 10.31
C GLU A 264 -9.66 -19.21 9.58
N SER A 265 -9.15 -18.22 8.84
CA SER A 265 -9.94 -17.28 8.03
C SER A 265 -10.34 -17.82 6.65
N ILE A 266 -9.88 -19.01 6.24
CA ILE A 266 -10.26 -19.63 4.96
C ILE A 266 -11.78 -19.72 4.75
N PRO A 267 -12.63 -20.03 5.75
CA PRO A 267 -14.08 -20.11 5.57
C PRO A 267 -14.72 -18.79 5.15
N ILE A 268 -14.39 -17.67 5.80
CA ILE A 268 -14.91 -16.35 5.43
C ILE A 268 -14.35 -15.92 4.07
N PHE A 269 -13.06 -16.11 3.83
CA PHE A 269 -12.45 -15.83 2.53
C PHE A 269 -13.17 -16.59 1.40
N SER A 270 -13.33 -17.90 1.57
CA SER A 270 -13.99 -18.78 0.58
C SER A 270 -15.45 -18.40 0.36
N LYS A 271 -16.12 -17.90 1.40
CA LYS A 271 -17.48 -17.38 1.29
C LYS A 271 -17.50 -16.13 0.41
N LEU A 272 -16.67 -15.12 0.71
CA LEU A 272 -16.69 -13.84 0.01
C LEU A 272 -16.23 -13.94 -1.45
N VAL A 273 -15.18 -14.73 -1.73
CA VAL A 273 -14.67 -14.92 -3.09
C VAL A 273 -15.69 -15.55 -4.03
N ARG A 274 -16.64 -16.35 -3.54
CA ARG A 274 -17.73 -16.91 -4.36
C ARG A 274 -18.70 -15.84 -4.89
N HIS A 275 -18.74 -14.67 -4.26
CA HIS A 275 -19.56 -13.55 -4.68
C HIS A 275 -18.80 -12.59 -5.63
N MET A 276 -17.53 -12.86 -5.93
CA MET A 276 -16.78 -12.09 -6.92
C MET A 276 -17.28 -12.38 -8.35
N SER A 277 -17.26 -11.34 -9.18
CA SER A 277 -17.54 -11.45 -10.61
C SER A 277 -16.56 -12.39 -11.31
N GLN A 278 -17.02 -13.08 -12.37
CA GLN A 278 -16.14 -13.84 -13.26
C GLN A 278 -15.13 -12.94 -13.98
N ASP A 279 -15.47 -11.67 -14.18
CA ASP A 279 -14.63 -10.65 -14.81
C ASP A 279 -13.80 -9.85 -13.78
N ALA A 280 -13.73 -10.30 -12.52
CA ALA A 280 -13.06 -9.54 -11.45
C ALA A 280 -11.58 -9.26 -11.76
N LEU A 281 -10.89 -10.22 -12.41
CA LEU A 281 -9.50 -10.02 -12.83
C LEU A 281 -9.38 -8.93 -13.90
N ASP A 282 -10.24 -8.94 -14.91
CA ASP A 282 -10.20 -7.96 -16.00
C ASP A 282 -10.52 -6.55 -15.50
N HIS A 283 -11.53 -6.41 -14.63
CA HIS A 283 -11.84 -5.13 -13.98
C HIS A 283 -10.68 -4.64 -13.12
N TYR A 284 -10.04 -5.53 -12.38
CA TYR A 284 -8.90 -5.20 -11.56
C TYR A 284 -7.70 -4.73 -12.38
N VAL A 285 -7.38 -5.44 -13.46
CA VAL A 285 -6.34 -5.03 -14.41
C VAL A 285 -6.67 -3.65 -14.97
N ALA A 286 -7.91 -3.42 -15.44
CA ALA A 286 -8.32 -2.12 -15.97
C ALA A 286 -8.17 -0.98 -14.94
N GLN A 287 -8.45 -1.22 -13.65
CA GLN A 287 -8.22 -0.24 -12.59
C GLN A 287 -6.72 0.05 -12.41
N LEU A 288 -5.86 -0.97 -12.41
CA LEU A 288 -4.41 -0.78 -12.34
C LEU A 288 -3.90 0.00 -13.56
N GLU A 289 -4.43 -0.28 -14.75
CA GLU A 289 -4.08 0.42 -15.99
C GLU A 289 -4.47 1.90 -15.93
N HIS A 290 -5.61 2.22 -15.33
CA HIS A 290 -6.02 3.60 -15.08
C HIS A 290 -5.05 4.31 -14.12
N GLU A 291 -4.63 3.66 -13.04
CA GLU A 291 -3.64 4.22 -12.13
C GLU A 291 -2.26 4.39 -12.81
N VAL A 292 -1.83 3.46 -13.67
CA VAL A 292 -0.62 3.63 -14.50
C VAL A 292 -0.75 4.89 -15.36
N ALA A 293 -1.83 5.04 -16.11
CA ALA A 293 -2.09 6.21 -16.95
C ALA A 293 -2.03 7.53 -16.16
N LYS A 294 -2.63 7.56 -14.97
CA LYS A 294 -2.57 8.71 -14.05
C LYS A 294 -1.14 9.05 -13.63
N TYR A 295 -0.34 8.05 -13.22
CA TYR A 295 1.05 8.25 -12.80
C TYR A 295 2.02 8.54 -13.96
N LEU A 296 1.59 8.37 -15.21
CA LEU A 296 2.37 8.76 -16.38
C LEU A 296 2.03 10.17 -16.89
N THR A 297 0.88 10.74 -16.51
CA THR A 297 0.35 11.97 -17.14
C THR A 297 -0.03 13.08 -16.16
N LYS A 298 -0.75 12.78 -15.08
CA LYS A 298 -1.31 13.77 -14.16
C LYS A 298 -0.43 13.94 -12.92
N ASP A 299 -0.14 12.82 -12.26
CA ASP A 299 0.61 12.78 -11.01
C ASP A 299 1.92 12.01 -11.25
N VAL A 300 2.81 12.58 -12.07
CA VAL A 300 3.96 11.85 -12.62
C VAL A 300 4.79 11.15 -11.52
N ASN A 301 4.77 9.82 -11.54
CA ASN A 301 5.50 8.96 -10.60
C ASN A 301 5.80 7.59 -11.24
N TYR A 302 6.97 7.46 -11.84
CA TYR A 302 7.40 6.26 -12.57
C TYR A 302 7.62 5.06 -11.64
N GLY A 303 7.99 5.27 -10.38
CA GLY A 303 8.08 4.18 -9.38
C GLY A 303 6.71 3.58 -9.07
N LYS A 304 5.68 4.42 -8.87
CA LYS A 304 4.29 3.96 -8.71
C LYS A 304 3.80 3.25 -9.97
N ALA A 305 4.05 3.82 -11.15
CA ALA A 305 3.71 3.19 -12.42
C ALA A 305 4.36 1.80 -12.56
N ALA A 306 5.66 1.68 -12.26
CA ALA A 306 6.38 0.41 -12.27
C ALA A 306 5.76 -0.66 -11.36
N LYS A 307 5.37 -0.31 -10.12
CA LYS A 307 4.69 -1.24 -9.20
C LYS A 307 3.35 -1.75 -9.76
N ARG A 308 2.58 -0.89 -10.41
CA ARG A 308 1.28 -1.29 -11.01
C ARG A 308 1.51 -2.10 -12.29
N MET A 309 2.48 -1.73 -13.12
CA MET A 309 2.88 -2.50 -14.30
C MET A 309 3.37 -3.90 -13.93
N TYR A 310 4.15 -4.06 -12.86
CA TYR A 310 4.55 -5.39 -12.37
C TYR A 310 3.33 -6.27 -12.09
N ASN A 311 2.36 -5.74 -11.36
CA ASN A 311 1.11 -6.44 -11.06
C ASN A 311 0.29 -6.76 -12.31
N ILE A 312 0.17 -5.82 -13.26
CA ILE A 312 -0.53 -6.07 -14.52
C ILE A 312 0.19 -7.18 -15.30
N PHE A 313 1.50 -7.09 -15.45
CA PHE A 313 2.28 -8.00 -16.28
C PHE A 313 2.27 -9.44 -15.74
N ARG A 314 2.43 -9.60 -14.42
CA ARG A 314 2.37 -10.92 -13.79
C ARG A 314 0.97 -11.55 -13.86
N LEU A 315 -0.09 -10.75 -13.90
CA LEU A 315 -1.48 -11.22 -14.00
C LEU A 315 -1.92 -11.47 -15.46
N THR A 316 -1.36 -10.74 -16.42
CA THR A 316 -1.72 -10.81 -17.86
C THR A 316 -0.81 -11.71 -18.69
N GLY A 317 0.24 -12.28 -18.07
CA GLY A 317 1.14 -13.22 -18.73
C GLY A 317 2.34 -12.58 -19.43
N ARG A 318 2.64 -11.32 -19.16
CA ARG A 318 3.85 -10.61 -19.61
C ARG A 318 5.01 -10.85 -18.64
N TYR A 319 5.35 -12.13 -18.43
CA TYR A 319 6.21 -12.54 -17.33
C TYR A 319 7.64 -12.02 -17.43
N GLN A 320 8.14 -11.85 -18.64
CA GLN A 320 9.49 -11.37 -18.87
C GLN A 320 9.61 -9.90 -18.41
N GLU A 321 8.67 -9.03 -18.79
CA GLU A 321 8.65 -7.65 -18.29
C GLU A 321 8.36 -7.59 -16.79
N ALA A 322 7.53 -8.49 -16.25
CA ALA A 322 7.32 -8.60 -14.81
C ALA A 322 8.61 -8.98 -14.08
N ALA A 323 9.41 -9.93 -14.59
CA ALA A 323 10.70 -10.31 -14.01
C ALA A 323 11.67 -9.13 -14.02
N TYR A 324 11.78 -8.38 -15.11
CA TYR A 324 12.61 -7.17 -15.14
C TYR A 324 12.16 -6.13 -14.10
N LEU A 325 10.85 -5.88 -14.00
CA LEU A 325 10.32 -4.92 -13.03
C LEU A 325 10.53 -5.39 -11.60
N ARG A 326 10.48 -6.70 -11.34
CA ARG A 326 10.78 -7.30 -10.05
C ARG A 326 12.21 -6.95 -9.61
N GLU A 327 13.20 -7.31 -10.42
CA GLU A 327 14.62 -7.04 -10.11
C GLU A 327 14.91 -5.53 -10.01
N LEU A 328 14.23 -4.70 -10.80
CA LEU A 328 14.37 -3.25 -10.71
C LEU A 328 14.01 -2.68 -9.31
N PHE A 329 13.16 -3.36 -8.53
CA PHE A 329 12.85 -2.94 -7.16
C PHE A 329 13.83 -3.46 -6.11
N ASP A 330 14.64 -4.47 -6.44
CA ASP A 330 15.75 -4.95 -5.59
C ASP A 330 17.03 -4.13 -5.80
N GLU A 331 17.09 -3.33 -6.87
CA GLU A 331 18.16 -2.37 -7.09
C GLU A 331 18.36 -1.46 -5.87
N PRO A 332 19.60 -1.25 -5.42
CA PRO A 332 19.87 -0.38 -4.28
C PRO A 332 19.32 1.05 -4.46
N ALA A 333 19.25 1.54 -5.70
CA ALA A 333 18.63 2.83 -6.03
C ALA A 333 17.11 2.86 -5.82
N ALA A 334 16.41 1.71 -5.86
CA ALA A 334 14.99 1.62 -5.54
C ALA A 334 14.70 1.86 -4.05
N MET A 335 15.69 1.66 -3.16
CA MET A 335 15.59 2.04 -1.74
C MET A 335 15.26 3.52 -1.55
N LEU A 336 15.65 4.36 -2.50
CA LEU A 336 15.33 5.78 -2.47
C LEU A 336 13.83 6.05 -2.53
N TYR A 337 13.04 5.12 -3.07
CA TYR A 337 11.58 5.19 -3.01
C TYR A 337 11.07 5.07 -1.55
N GLN A 338 11.76 4.33 -0.67
CA GLN A 338 11.42 4.28 0.76
C GLN A 338 11.82 5.53 1.51
N VAL A 339 12.86 6.27 1.08
CA VAL A 339 13.23 7.55 1.70
C VAL A 339 11.99 8.44 1.82
N TRP A 340 11.12 8.42 0.81
CA TRP A 340 9.86 9.17 0.84
C TRP A 340 8.89 8.68 1.92
N ALA A 341 8.63 7.37 1.99
CA ALA A 341 7.75 6.79 3.00
C ALA A 341 8.31 7.02 4.41
N LEU A 342 9.63 6.91 4.56
CA LEU A 342 10.32 7.17 5.82
C LEU A 342 10.24 8.63 6.24
N ILE A 343 10.42 9.60 5.34
CA ILE A 343 10.27 11.04 5.67
C ILE A 343 8.89 11.31 6.28
N ARG A 344 7.82 10.78 5.65
CA ARG A 344 6.47 10.92 6.20
C ARG A 344 6.37 10.25 7.57
N THR A 345 6.85 9.02 7.70
CA THR A 345 6.83 8.26 8.96
C THR A 345 7.57 8.99 10.08
N VAL A 346 8.72 9.60 9.76
CA VAL A 346 9.55 10.42 10.64
C VAL A 346 8.79 11.68 11.10
N GLU A 347 8.11 12.37 10.18
CA GLU A 347 7.29 13.54 10.52
C GLU A 347 6.15 13.18 11.48
N GLU A 348 5.42 12.11 11.19
CA GLU A 348 4.32 11.60 12.02
C GLU A 348 4.82 11.13 13.40
N ALA A 349 5.93 10.38 13.42
CA ALA A 349 6.59 9.92 14.63
C ALA A 349 7.14 11.08 15.48
N SER A 350 7.47 12.22 14.86
CA SER A 350 8.00 13.39 15.56
C SER A 350 6.90 14.34 16.05
N ALA A 351 5.65 14.19 15.60
CA ALA A 351 4.57 15.13 15.92
C ALA A 351 4.36 15.34 17.44
N PRO A 352 3.95 16.53 17.89
CA PRO A 352 3.73 16.82 19.31
C PRO A 352 2.87 15.75 20.00
N GLY A 353 3.31 15.30 21.18
CA GLY A 353 2.64 14.25 21.94
C GLY A 353 2.87 12.83 21.42
N SER A 354 3.78 12.62 20.45
CA SER A 354 4.18 11.29 20.02
C SER A 354 4.87 10.53 21.15
N THR A 355 4.51 9.27 21.32
CA THR A 355 5.12 8.34 22.26
C THR A 355 6.31 7.59 21.65
N ILE A 356 6.53 7.72 20.35
CA ILE A 356 7.63 7.06 19.63
C ILE A 356 8.96 7.71 20.00
N ALA A 357 9.93 6.87 20.35
CA ALA A 357 11.26 7.32 20.72
C ALA A 357 11.98 7.98 19.53
N LEU A 358 12.43 9.22 19.72
CA LEU A 358 13.19 9.97 18.72
C LEU A 358 14.47 9.24 18.28
N ASP A 359 15.10 8.49 19.18
CA ASP A 359 16.30 7.71 18.90
C ASP A 359 16.05 6.63 17.83
N ALA A 360 14.87 6.01 17.79
CA ALA A 360 14.52 5.05 16.75
C ALA A 360 14.38 5.72 15.37
N VAL A 361 13.81 6.92 15.34
CA VAL A 361 13.65 7.72 14.12
C VAL A 361 15.02 8.16 13.56
N ILE A 362 15.94 8.57 14.44
CA ILE A 362 17.31 8.91 14.07
C ILE A 362 18.07 7.68 13.58
N ALA A 363 17.99 6.56 14.29
CA ALA A 363 18.67 5.31 13.93
C ALA A 363 18.26 4.82 12.54
N GLN A 364 16.97 4.87 12.21
CA GLN A 364 16.52 4.48 10.87
C GLN A 364 16.96 5.46 9.78
N THR A 365 17.07 6.76 10.09
CA THR A 365 17.64 7.74 9.16
C THR A 365 19.13 7.44 8.93
N ASP A 366 19.87 7.02 9.96
CA ASP A 366 21.27 6.60 9.87
C ASP A 366 21.44 5.35 9.00
N GLU A 367 20.60 4.32 9.17
CA GLU A 367 20.61 3.13 8.32
C GLU A 367 20.29 3.46 6.85
N LEU A 368 19.36 4.39 6.61
CA LEU A 368 19.06 4.85 5.26
C LEU A 368 20.24 5.56 4.61
N ILE A 369 20.99 6.37 5.36
CA ILE A 369 22.25 6.98 4.88
C ILE A 369 23.25 5.89 4.50
N LEU A 370 23.46 4.90 5.37
CA LEU A 370 24.39 3.80 5.11
C LEU A 370 23.95 2.95 3.92
N ALA A 371 22.66 2.76 3.72
CA ALA A 371 22.15 2.04 2.57
C ALA A 371 22.41 2.82 1.28
N VAL A 372 22.15 4.13 1.27
CA VAL A 372 22.44 4.99 0.11
C VAL A 372 23.92 5.01 -0.24
N THR A 373 24.84 5.05 0.73
CA THR A 373 26.28 5.02 0.46
C THR A 373 26.78 3.66 -0.05
N ARG A 374 26.08 2.56 0.26
CA ARG A 374 26.36 1.24 -0.32
C ARG A 374 25.77 1.10 -1.72
N ALA A 375 24.64 1.77 -1.95
CA ALA A 375 23.80 1.65 -3.14
C ALA A 375 24.27 2.48 -4.33
N LEU A 376 24.79 3.67 -4.04
CA LEU A 376 25.11 4.68 -5.04
C LEU A 376 26.57 5.05 -4.95
N GLU A 377 27.09 5.56 -6.07
CA GLU A 377 28.45 6.08 -6.15
C GLU A 377 28.46 7.47 -6.81
N GLY A 378 29.52 8.23 -6.55
CA GLY A 378 29.81 9.48 -7.25
C GLY A 378 28.90 10.64 -6.85
N GLU A 379 28.61 11.54 -7.78
CA GLU A 379 27.91 12.80 -7.46
C GLU A 379 26.48 12.59 -6.94
N LYS A 380 25.79 11.54 -7.41
CA LYS A 380 24.41 11.20 -6.99
C LYS A 380 24.37 10.75 -5.53
N GLU A 381 25.31 9.92 -5.11
CA GLU A 381 25.46 9.49 -3.71
C GLU A 381 25.67 10.71 -2.80
N VAL A 382 26.65 11.55 -3.15
CA VAL A 382 27.02 12.75 -2.37
C VAL A 382 25.82 13.69 -2.19
N GLU A 383 25.02 13.87 -3.23
CA GLU A 383 23.84 14.73 -3.19
C GLU A 383 22.76 14.18 -2.25
N ILE A 384 22.40 12.90 -2.36
CA ILE A 384 21.35 12.29 -1.53
C ILE A 384 21.79 12.17 -0.06
N VAL A 385 23.03 11.75 0.19
CA VAL A 385 23.57 11.66 1.56
C VAL A 385 23.53 13.04 2.22
N ARG A 386 23.84 14.12 1.49
CA ARG A 386 23.73 15.49 2.01
C ARG A 386 22.29 15.83 2.40
N TYR A 387 21.29 15.41 1.64
CA TYR A 387 19.88 15.62 1.98
C TYR A 387 19.46 14.82 3.20
N LEU A 388 19.82 13.54 3.27
CA LEU A 388 19.51 12.68 4.42
C LEU A 388 20.18 13.17 5.71
N LEU A 389 21.41 13.68 5.64
CA LEU A 389 22.07 14.30 6.80
C LEU A 389 21.32 15.55 7.29
N ARG A 390 20.79 16.37 6.38
CA ARG A 390 19.95 17.53 6.76
C ARG A 390 18.63 17.10 7.39
N LEU A 391 18.00 16.05 6.86
CA LEU A 391 16.79 15.46 7.46
C LEU A 391 17.09 14.99 8.88
N ARG A 392 18.14 14.18 9.04
CA ARG A 392 18.62 13.69 10.34
C ARG A 392 18.84 14.82 11.34
N ASP A 393 19.54 15.88 10.94
CA ASP A 393 19.78 17.05 11.79
C ASP A 393 18.46 17.76 12.18
N SER A 394 17.51 17.82 11.25
CA SER A 394 16.17 18.42 11.47
C SER A 394 15.35 17.60 12.46
N VAL A 395 15.40 16.26 12.36
CA VAL A 395 14.78 15.31 13.30
C VAL A 395 15.42 15.43 14.68
N ALA A 396 16.75 15.44 14.76
CA ALA A 396 17.48 15.61 16.02
C ALA A 396 17.23 16.98 16.67
N ALA A 397 16.93 18.00 15.87
CA ALA A 397 16.55 19.34 16.32
C ALA A 397 15.05 19.51 16.56
N TYR A 398 14.22 18.50 16.28
CA TYR A 398 12.77 18.55 16.42
C TYR A 398 12.41 18.80 17.90
N GLY A 399 11.67 19.88 18.15
CA GLY A 399 11.37 20.38 19.50
C GLY A 399 12.40 21.36 20.10
N LYS A 400 13.51 21.67 19.42
CA LYS A 400 14.53 22.66 19.86
C LYS A 400 14.76 23.82 18.89
N ARG A 401 14.39 23.70 17.61
CA ARG A 401 14.42 24.81 16.63
C ARG A 401 13.31 24.63 15.59
N ASP A 402 12.83 25.76 15.05
CA ASP A 402 12.07 25.82 13.80
C ASP A 402 12.98 25.40 12.63
N ALA A 403 13.26 24.11 12.48
CA ALA A 403 13.51 23.60 11.14
C ALA A 403 12.21 23.86 10.37
N THR A 404 12.24 24.77 9.40
CA THR A 404 11.00 25.16 8.73
C THR A 404 10.51 23.95 7.94
N ALA A 405 9.25 23.54 8.10
CA ALA A 405 8.64 22.44 7.35
C ALA A 405 8.94 22.53 5.83
N ALA A 406 9.14 23.74 5.31
CA ALA A 406 9.58 24.02 3.95
C ALA A 406 10.95 23.40 3.57
N GLN A 407 11.91 23.34 4.50
CA GLN A 407 13.24 22.74 4.25
C GLN A 407 13.18 21.22 4.12
N VAL A 408 12.39 20.56 4.98
CA VAL A 408 12.13 19.11 4.92
C VAL A 408 11.41 18.77 3.61
N GLU A 409 10.38 19.54 3.27
CA GLU A 409 9.61 19.37 2.05
C GLU A 409 10.45 19.57 0.77
N THR A 410 11.39 20.52 0.78
CA THR A 410 12.31 20.73 -0.35
C THR A 410 13.22 19.52 -0.55
N ALA A 411 13.87 19.05 0.53
CA ALA A 411 14.74 17.87 0.46
C ALA A 411 13.96 16.62 0.01
N ARG A 412 12.72 16.47 0.48
CA ARG A 412 11.80 15.40 0.06
C ARG A 412 11.55 15.43 -1.45
N GLN A 413 11.27 16.61 -2.01
CA GLN A 413 10.98 16.76 -3.44
C GLN A 413 12.20 16.46 -4.32
N GLU A 414 13.41 16.83 -3.88
CA GLU A 414 14.65 16.55 -4.61
C GLU A 414 14.94 15.04 -4.67
N VAL A 415 14.79 14.32 -3.56
CA VAL A 415 14.91 12.85 -3.55
C VAL A 415 13.87 12.21 -4.46
N ILE A 416 12.61 12.66 -4.42
CA ILE A 416 11.56 12.16 -5.32
C ILE A 416 11.97 12.33 -6.78
N ASN A 417 12.47 13.50 -7.17
CA ASN A 417 12.84 13.74 -8.56
C ASN A 417 13.95 12.80 -9.02
N LEU A 418 14.93 12.53 -8.17
CA LEU A 418 16.01 11.60 -8.47
C LEU A 418 15.52 10.15 -8.62
N VAL A 419 14.66 9.68 -7.70
CA VAL A 419 13.98 8.38 -7.81
C VAL A 419 13.19 8.28 -9.10
N ASN A 420 12.40 9.32 -9.39
CA ASN A 420 11.53 9.35 -10.54
C ASN A 420 12.33 9.29 -11.86
N ASN A 421 13.45 10.00 -11.93
CA ASN A 421 14.37 9.95 -13.07
C ASN A 421 15.02 8.58 -13.24
N PHE A 422 15.42 7.93 -12.13
CA PHE A 422 15.94 6.56 -12.17
C PHE A 422 14.92 5.60 -12.78
N PHE A 423 13.70 5.55 -12.23
CA PHE A 423 12.66 4.67 -12.77
C PHE A 423 12.33 5.02 -14.23
N TYR A 424 12.25 6.30 -14.59
CA TYR A 424 12.02 6.69 -15.99
C TYR A 424 13.08 6.13 -16.94
N GLU A 425 14.36 6.29 -16.61
CA GLU A 425 15.48 5.81 -17.41
C GLU A 425 15.41 4.28 -17.58
N LYS A 426 15.20 3.54 -16.49
CA LYS A 426 15.15 2.07 -16.50
C LYS A 426 13.92 1.52 -17.22
N LEU A 427 12.75 2.13 -17.05
CA LEU A 427 11.51 1.70 -17.70
C LEU A 427 11.54 1.96 -19.20
N THR A 428 12.00 3.15 -19.61
CA THR A 428 12.04 3.50 -21.03
C THR A 428 13.12 2.74 -21.77
N ALA A 429 14.16 2.25 -21.11
CA ALA A 429 15.19 1.46 -21.76
C ALA A 429 14.73 0.09 -22.28
N ILE A 430 13.64 -0.47 -21.75
CA ILE A 430 13.03 -1.71 -22.24
C ILE A 430 11.94 -1.37 -23.26
N PRO A 431 12.09 -1.75 -24.56
CA PRO A 431 11.16 -1.34 -25.60
C PRO A 431 9.70 -1.74 -25.36
N ALA A 432 9.47 -2.94 -24.82
CA ALA A 432 8.12 -3.45 -24.55
C ALA A 432 7.42 -2.71 -23.39
N ILE A 433 8.19 -2.27 -22.39
CA ILE A 433 7.68 -1.45 -21.27
C ILE A 433 7.41 -0.03 -21.76
N ARG A 434 8.34 0.55 -22.52
CA ARG A 434 8.16 1.87 -23.14
C ARG A 434 6.91 1.92 -24.01
N ALA A 435 6.73 0.95 -24.92
CA ALA A 435 5.57 0.87 -25.79
C ALA A 435 4.26 0.80 -24.99
N TYR A 436 4.26 0.02 -23.91
CA TYR A 436 3.11 -0.07 -23.01
C TYR A 436 2.82 1.26 -22.30
N MET A 437 3.85 1.97 -21.80
CA MET A 437 3.68 3.30 -21.21
C MET A 437 3.10 4.30 -22.23
N GLU A 438 3.61 4.31 -23.46
CA GLU A 438 3.12 5.16 -24.54
C GLU A 438 1.64 4.88 -24.87
N GLU A 439 1.26 3.61 -24.94
CA GLU A 439 -0.13 3.19 -25.14
C GLU A 439 -1.04 3.67 -24.01
N ARG A 440 -0.63 3.49 -22.75
CA ARG A 440 -1.41 3.94 -21.58
C ARG A 440 -1.53 5.46 -21.52
N MET A 441 -0.49 6.19 -21.90
CA MET A 441 -0.53 7.65 -22.00
C MET A 441 -1.49 8.13 -23.10
N GLN A 442 -1.56 7.43 -24.23
CA GLN A 442 -2.51 7.73 -25.31
C GLN A 442 -3.96 7.44 -24.90
N ALA A 443 -4.20 6.32 -24.20
CA ALA A 443 -5.53 5.98 -23.71
C ALA A 443 -6.07 6.94 -22.63
N ALA A 444 -5.20 7.75 -22.03
CA ALA A 444 -5.54 8.72 -20.99
C ALA A 444 -5.91 10.11 -21.53
N GLN A 445 -5.61 10.37 -22.81
CA GLN A 445 -5.95 11.59 -23.54
C GLN A 445 -7.37 11.51 -24.09
#